data_AF-A0A382BTT8-F1
#
_entry.id   AF-A0A382BTT8-F1
#
_cell.length_a   1.000
_cell.length_b   1.000
_cell.length_c   1.000
_cell.angle_alpha   90.00
_cell.angle_beta   90.00
_cell.angle_gamma   90.00
#
_symmetry.space_group_name_H-M   'P 1'
#
loop_
_entity.id
_entity.type
_entity.pdbx_description
1 polymer ?
#
loop_
_entity_poly.entity_id
_entity_poly.type
_entity_poly.pdbx_seq_one_letter_code
_entity_poly.pdbx_strand_id
1 'polypeptide(L)'
;YGFQMYPALMGVCYFPWLTKKGVVSGLMAGLIAVTLTDRTAVWFGVPWGAYPLTIHSAGWGIFFNLAVAVAVSKVTKEMGHDKDRREKRHAFLQAVSGLTPELKKKVSLAWGLTLIWFLVGFGPFATIGNTLFSNPSNPETWAPFGLPSLWVWQLLFLVYGIFVMWFLAFQMGLSKPVKPEEVERIHHQHFIDPTQAATP
;
A
#
# COMPACT_ATOMS: atom_id res chain seq x y z
N TYR A 1 -5.60 10.64 9.75
CA TYR A 1 -4.27 11.05 9.27
C TYR A 1 -3.28 9.92 8.96
N GLY A 2 -3.37 8.71 9.54
CA GLY A 2 -2.38 7.62 9.31
C GLY A 2 -2.13 7.25 7.84
N PHE A 3 -3.14 7.36 6.97
CA PHE A 3 -2.99 7.15 5.52
C PHE A 3 -1.98 8.10 4.86
N GLN A 4 -1.70 9.26 5.47
CA GLN A 4 -0.72 10.23 4.96
C GLN A 4 0.75 9.79 5.16
N MET A 5 1.01 8.72 5.92
CA MET A 5 2.36 8.18 6.10
C MET A 5 2.78 7.23 4.97
N TYR A 6 1.86 6.83 4.10
CA TYR A 6 2.14 5.90 3.00
C TYR A 6 3.25 6.37 2.05
N PRO A 7 3.32 7.66 1.64
CA PRO A 7 4.42 8.15 0.80
C PRO A 7 5.79 8.02 1.44
N ALA A 8 5.87 8.14 2.78
CA ALA A 8 7.12 7.91 3.51
C ALA A 8 7.54 6.43 3.46
N LEU A 9 6.59 5.52 3.70
CA LEU A 9 6.85 4.09 3.61
C LEU A 9 7.25 3.69 2.19
N MET A 10 6.56 4.21 1.18
CA MET A 10 6.88 3.97 -0.22
C MET A 10 8.26 4.50 -0.61
N GLY A 11 8.65 5.67 -0.10
CA GLY A 11 9.98 6.22 -0.29
C GLY A 11 11.09 5.38 0.35
N VAL A 12 10.85 4.78 1.51
CA VAL A 12 11.83 3.92 2.19
C VAL A 12 11.93 2.54 1.55
N CYS A 13 10.80 1.94 1.17
CA CYS A 13 10.77 0.53 0.75
C CYS A 13 10.93 0.34 -0.76
N TYR A 14 10.42 1.26 -1.59
CA TYR A 14 10.21 0.98 -3.02
C TYR A 14 10.77 2.07 -3.96
N PHE A 15 10.68 3.34 -3.60
CA PHE A 15 10.99 4.45 -4.50
C PHE A 15 12.23 5.24 -4.05
N PRO A 16 13.44 4.84 -4.49
CA PRO A 16 14.70 5.50 -4.10
C PRO A 16 14.86 6.92 -4.63
N TRP A 17 13.90 7.45 -5.39
CA TRP A 17 13.92 8.81 -5.90
C TRP A 17 13.09 9.78 -5.06
N LEU A 18 12.29 9.28 -4.10
CA LEU A 18 11.60 10.13 -3.13
C LEU A 18 12.62 10.65 -2.11
N THR A 19 12.70 11.98 -1.99
CA THR A 19 13.65 12.66 -1.09
C THR A 19 13.01 12.91 0.27
N LYS A 20 13.83 13.08 1.32
CA LYS A 20 13.30 13.42 2.65
C LYS A 20 12.50 14.73 2.60
N LYS A 21 13.02 15.71 1.87
CA LYS A 21 12.37 17.02 1.67
C LYS A 21 11.03 16.87 0.97
N GLY A 22 10.96 16.03 -0.08
CA GLY A 22 9.71 15.76 -0.78
C GLY A 22 8.69 15.04 0.09
N VAL A 23 9.08 13.99 0.81
CA VAL A 23 8.16 13.27 1.70
C VAL A 23 7.61 14.18 2.81
N VAL A 24 8.45 15.03 3.41
CA VAL A 24 8.01 15.96 4.47
C VAL A 24 7.07 17.04 3.92
N SER A 25 7.39 17.64 2.76
CA SER A 25 6.52 18.65 2.14
C SER A 25 5.19 18.04 1.68
N GLY A 26 5.22 16.83 1.13
CA GLY A 26 4.04 16.04 0.79
C GLY A 26 3.18 15.77 2.01
N LEU A 27 3.78 15.33 3.11
CA LEU A 27 3.05 15.10 4.37
C LEU A 27 2.35 16.39 4.83
N MET A 28 3.04 17.52 4.85
CA MET A 28 2.44 18.82 5.20
C MET A 28 1.25 19.17 4.29
N ALA A 29 1.45 19.07 2.97
CA ALA A 29 0.40 19.35 1.99
C ALA A 29 -0.81 18.41 2.16
N GLY A 30 -0.56 17.13 2.42
CA GLY A 30 -1.59 16.14 2.69
C GLY A 30 -2.39 16.44 3.95
N LEU A 31 -1.73 16.82 5.05
CA LEU A 31 -2.40 17.21 6.28
C LEU A 31 -3.27 18.46 6.08
N ILE A 32 -2.76 19.46 5.36
CA ILE A 32 -3.54 20.66 5.00
C ILE A 32 -4.75 20.28 4.16
N ALA A 33 -4.56 19.46 3.13
CA ALA A 33 -5.64 19.02 2.24
C ALA A 33 -6.72 18.24 3.00
N VAL A 34 -6.35 17.32 3.90
CA VAL A 34 -7.32 16.62 4.76
C VAL A 34 -8.11 17.65 5.58
N THR A 35 -7.45 18.59 6.24
CA THR A 35 -8.11 19.60 7.07
C THR A 35 -9.01 20.54 6.26
N LEU A 36 -8.67 20.85 5.02
CA LEU A 36 -9.48 21.71 4.15
C LEU A 36 -10.58 20.96 3.37
N THR A 37 -10.62 19.62 3.45
CA THR A 37 -11.61 18.79 2.75
C THR A 37 -12.45 17.93 3.70
N ASP A 38 -12.12 17.87 4.98
CA ASP A 38 -12.94 17.24 6.02
C ASP A 38 -14.01 18.19 6.56
N ARG A 39 -14.70 17.83 7.65
CA ARG A 39 -15.75 18.67 8.24
C ARG A 39 -15.22 20.02 8.75
N THR A 40 -13.92 20.08 9.05
CA THR A 40 -13.20 21.31 9.40
C THR A 40 -13.18 22.34 8.28
N ALA A 41 -13.43 21.94 7.02
CA ALA A 41 -13.58 22.86 5.90
C ALA A 41 -14.62 23.97 6.17
N VAL A 42 -15.70 23.62 6.87
CA VAL A 42 -16.76 24.58 7.26
C VAL A 42 -16.21 25.68 8.17
N TRP A 43 -15.25 25.36 9.04
CA TRP A 43 -14.63 26.35 9.95
C TRP A 43 -13.76 27.35 9.22
N PHE A 44 -13.21 26.97 8.06
CA PHE A 44 -12.39 27.84 7.22
C PHE A 44 -13.18 28.56 6.12
N GLY A 45 -14.50 28.34 6.02
CA GLY A 45 -15.36 29.00 5.04
C GLY A 45 -14.98 28.72 3.58
N VAL A 46 -14.36 27.57 3.29
CA VAL A 46 -13.92 27.25 1.92
C VAL A 46 -15.11 26.95 1.00
N PRO A 47 -15.06 27.38 -0.28
CA PRO A 47 -16.24 27.38 -1.17
C PRO A 47 -16.74 25.99 -1.56
N TRP A 48 -15.94 24.94 -1.34
CA TRP A 48 -16.27 23.57 -1.71
C TRP A 48 -16.83 22.72 -0.55
N GLY A 49 -16.88 23.26 0.68
CA GLY A 49 -17.42 22.55 1.85
C GLY A 49 -16.69 21.25 2.22
N ALA A 50 -17.36 20.37 2.95
CA ALA A 50 -16.82 19.07 3.37
C ALA A 50 -16.98 18.00 2.27
N TYR A 51 -15.98 17.13 2.12
CA TYR A 51 -15.96 16.02 1.17
C TYR A 51 -16.25 16.43 -0.29
N PRO A 52 -15.44 17.34 -0.87
CA PRO A 52 -15.66 17.77 -2.25
C PRO A 52 -15.65 16.59 -3.20
N LEU A 53 -16.54 16.63 -4.19
CA LEU A 53 -16.79 15.55 -5.14
C LEU A 53 -17.22 14.22 -4.50
N THR A 54 -17.77 14.25 -3.27
CA THR A 54 -18.11 13.05 -2.48
C THR A 54 -16.93 12.14 -2.17
N ILE A 55 -15.70 12.63 -2.34
CA ILE A 55 -14.47 11.91 -2.02
C ILE A 55 -14.12 12.15 -0.55
N HIS A 56 -13.86 11.08 0.18
CA HIS A 56 -13.43 11.16 1.57
C HIS A 56 -12.15 11.98 1.71
N SER A 57 -12.02 12.76 2.79
CA SER A 57 -10.92 13.71 3.01
C SER A 57 -9.53 13.07 2.96
N ALA A 58 -9.40 11.81 3.41
CA ALA A 58 -8.15 11.06 3.29
C ALA A 58 -7.70 10.85 1.82
N GLY A 59 -8.65 10.74 0.88
CA GLY A 59 -8.40 10.62 -0.55
C GLY A 59 -7.77 11.90 -1.13
N TRP A 60 -8.32 13.07 -0.78
CA TRP A 60 -7.73 14.35 -1.13
C TRP A 60 -6.36 14.54 -0.50
N GLY A 61 -6.22 14.18 0.78
CA GLY A 61 -4.95 14.18 1.49
C GLY A 61 -3.86 13.42 0.74
N ILE A 62 -4.11 12.15 0.40
CA ILE A 62 -3.08 11.32 -0.25
C ILE A 62 -2.74 11.82 -1.66
N PHE A 63 -3.73 12.36 -2.38
CA PHE A 63 -3.54 12.93 -3.71
C PHE A 63 -2.55 14.11 -3.67
N PHE A 64 -2.81 15.11 -2.83
CA PHE A 64 -1.93 16.27 -2.70
C PHE A 64 -0.58 15.90 -2.08
N ASN A 65 -0.57 14.97 -1.13
CA ASN A 65 0.66 14.47 -0.51
C ASN A 65 1.59 13.86 -1.56
N LEU A 66 1.08 12.92 -2.36
CA LEU A 66 1.86 12.30 -3.43
C LEU A 66 2.28 13.32 -4.50
N ALA A 67 1.36 14.18 -4.94
CA ALA A 67 1.67 15.19 -5.95
C ALA A 67 2.83 16.10 -5.53
N VAL A 68 2.78 16.63 -4.30
CA VAL A 68 3.83 17.49 -3.76
C VAL A 68 5.10 16.70 -3.47
N ALA A 69 5.01 15.49 -2.90
CA ALA A 69 6.17 14.67 -2.64
C ALA A 69 6.95 14.34 -3.91
N VAL A 70 6.25 14.00 -5.00
CA VAL A 70 6.85 13.73 -6.30
C VAL A 70 7.45 15.00 -6.91
N ALA A 71 6.71 16.11 -6.90
CA ALA A 71 7.18 17.37 -7.46
C ALA A 71 8.45 17.88 -6.75
N VAL A 72 8.42 17.96 -5.42
CA VAL A 72 9.55 18.44 -4.63
C VAL A 72 10.73 17.47 -4.70
N SER A 73 10.51 16.16 -4.72
CA SER A 73 11.60 15.19 -4.89
C SER A 73 12.31 15.33 -6.23
N LYS A 74 11.56 15.63 -7.31
CA LYS A 74 12.14 15.87 -8.64
C LYS A 74 12.93 17.18 -8.72
N VAL A 75 12.48 18.23 -8.03
CA VAL A 75 13.13 19.55 -8.02
C VAL A 75 14.36 19.55 -7.12
N THR A 76 14.24 19.02 -5.90
CA THR A 76 15.28 19.09 -4.87
C THR A 76 16.26 17.92 -4.94
N LYS A 77 16.64 17.47 -6.14
CA LYS A 77 17.54 16.32 -6.36
C LYS A 77 18.62 16.26 -5.27
N GLU A 78 18.54 15.26 -4.39
CA GLU A 78 19.57 15.04 -3.37
C GLU A 78 20.88 14.66 -4.08
N MET A 79 21.97 15.38 -3.77
CA MET A 79 23.28 15.19 -4.39
C MET A 79 24.31 14.72 -3.36
N GLY A 80 25.32 14.00 -3.84
CA GLY A 80 26.43 13.51 -3.01
C GLY A 80 26.01 12.47 -1.98
N HIS A 81 26.51 12.60 -0.76
CA HIS A 81 26.47 11.59 0.30
C HIS A 81 25.05 11.09 0.67
N ASP A 82 24.04 11.97 0.64
CA ASP A 82 22.66 11.60 1.02
C ASP A 82 22.02 10.65 0.00
N LYS A 83 22.30 10.89 -1.30
CA LYS A 83 21.84 10.04 -2.39
C LYS A 83 22.49 8.66 -2.28
N ASP A 84 23.80 8.61 -2.09
CA ASP A 84 24.55 7.35 -1.97
C ASP A 84 24.10 6.54 -0.75
N ARG A 85 23.88 7.20 0.40
CA ARG A 85 23.36 6.54 1.61
C ARG A 85 21.99 5.91 1.36
N ARG A 86 21.10 6.59 0.65
CA ARG A 86 19.78 6.07 0.31
C ARG A 86 19.90 4.91 -0.68
N GLU A 87 20.65 5.07 -1.76
CA GLU A 87 20.85 4.01 -2.75
C GLU A 87 21.44 2.74 -2.12
N LYS A 88 22.45 2.88 -1.24
CA LYS A 88 22.99 1.76 -0.45
C LYS A 88 21.92 1.07 0.41
N ARG A 89 21.04 1.84 1.07
CA ARG A 89 19.91 1.28 1.85
C ARG A 89 18.92 0.53 0.97
N HIS A 90 18.56 1.08 -0.19
CA HIS A 90 17.65 0.38 -1.11
C HIS A 90 18.29 -0.88 -1.70
N ALA A 91 19.58 -0.83 -2.06
CA ALA A 91 20.33 -2.01 -2.51
C ALA A 91 20.34 -3.10 -1.44
N PHE A 92 20.61 -2.73 -0.18
CA PHE A 92 20.54 -3.63 0.96
C PHE A 92 19.15 -4.24 1.14
N LEU A 93 18.08 -3.43 1.17
CA LEU A 93 16.70 -3.93 1.30
C LEU A 93 16.33 -4.86 0.15
N GLN A 94 16.74 -4.53 -1.07
CA GLN A 94 16.50 -5.34 -2.26
C GLN A 94 17.26 -6.68 -2.21
N ALA A 95 18.48 -6.70 -1.66
CA ALA A 95 19.25 -7.91 -1.48
C ALA A 95 18.66 -8.83 -0.41
N VAL A 96 18.15 -8.25 0.69
CA VAL A 96 17.59 -9.00 1.83
C VAL A 96 16.16 -9.51 1.56
N SER A 97 15.31 -8.68 0.94
CA SER A 97 13.86 -8.91 0.82
C SER A 97 13.36 -9.10 -0.61
N GLY A 98 14.26 -9.01 -1.60
CA GLY A 98 13.89 -9.12 -3.01
C GLY A 98 13.30 -10.48 -3.38
N LEU A 99 12.21 -10.46 -4.15
CA LEU A 99 11.64 -11.68 -4.72
C LEU A 99 12.63 -12.37 -5.68
N THR A 100 12.73 -13.68 -5.57
CA THR A 100 13.52 -14.51 -6.51
C THR A 100 12.94 -14.42 -7.93
N PRO A 101 13.75 -14.65 -8.98
CA PRO A 101 13.27 -14.60 -10.37
C PRO A 101 12.07 -15.50 -10.65
N GLU A 102 11.97 -16.64 -9.97
CA GLU A 102 10.84 -17.57 -10.07
C GLU A 102 9.55 -16.97 -9.49
N LEU A 103 9.63 -16.33 -8.33
CA LEU A 103 8.48 -15.69 -7.68
C LEU A 103 8.02 -14.45 -8.46
N LYS A 104 8.92 -13.73 -9.12
CA LYS A 104 8.56 -12.59 -9.98
C LYS A 104 7.58 -12.98 -11.09
N LYS A 105 7.65 -14.21 -11.61
CA LYS A 105 6.70 -14.72 -12.63
C LYS A 105 5.27 -14.81 -12.10
N LYS A 106 5.09 -15.01 -10.78
CA LYS A 106 3.77 -15.12 -10.13
C LYS A 106 3.19 -13.76 -9.71
N VAL A 107 3.93 -12.66 -9.85
CA VAL A 107 3.48 -11.31 -9.40
C VAL A 107 2.24 -10.84 -10.15
N SER A 108 2.15 -11.08 -11.46
CA SER A 108 0.97 -10.70 -12.24
C SER A 108 -0.28 -11.45 -11.75
N LEU A 109 -0.14 -12.75 -11.46
CA LEU A 109 -1.21 -13.55 -10.87
C LEU A 109 -1.60 -13.05 -9.48
N ALA A 110 -0.61 -12.72 -8.62
CA ALA A 110 -0.85 -12.17 -7.29
C ALA A 110 -1.68 -10.87 -7.35
N TRP A 111 -1.32 -9.96 -8.27
CA TRP A 111 -2.08 -8.74 -8.53
C TRP A 111 -3.49 -9.03 -9.03
N GLY A 112 -3.64 -9.93 -10.01
CA GLY A 112 -4.94 -10.33 -10.54
C GLY A 112 -5.87 -10.87 -9.45
N LEU A 113 -5.39 -11.83 -8.66
CA LEU A 113 -6.15 -12.43 -7.55
C LEU A 113 -6.57 -11.38 -6.52
N THR A 114 -5.65 -10.49 -6.14
CA THR A 114 -5.89 -9.43 -5.15
C THR A 114 -6.86 -8.38 -5.68
N LEU A 115 -6.69 -7.91 -6.92
CA LEU A 115 -7.59 -6.93 -7.52
C LEU A 115 -9.01 -7.48 -7.68
N ILE A 116 -9.15 -8.73 -8.11
CA ILE A 116 -10.46 -9.39 -8.16
C ILE A 116 -11.08 -9.42 -6.77
N TRP A 117 -10.31 -9.76 -5.74
CA TRP A 117 -10.81 -9.81 -4.37
C TRP A 117 -11.33 -8.45 -3.89
N PHE A 118 -10.53 -7.38 -4.05
CA PHE A 118 -10.88 -6.06 -3.56
C PHE A 118 -11.94 -5.35 -4.42
N LEU A 119 -11.96 -5.55 -5.74
CA LEU A 119 -12.93 -4.90 -6.62
C LEU A 119 -14.29 -5.62 -6.63
N VAL A 120 -14.28 -6.95 -6.57
CA VAL A 120 -15.50 -7.79 -6.68
C VAL A 120 -16.05 -8.17 -5.32
N GLY A 121 -15.18 -8.49 -4.35
CA GLY A 121 -15.61 -8.83 -2.99
C GLY A 121 -16.08 -7.62 -2.20
N PHE A 122 -15.25 -6.58 -2.13
CA PHE A 122 -15.48 -5.39 -1.28
C PHE A 122 -15.65 -4.07 -2.04
N GLY A 123 -15.46 -4.10 -3.36
CA GLY A 123 -15.40 -2.91 -4.20
C GLY A 123 -16.75 -2.58 -4.84
N PRO A 124 -16.76 -1.73 -5.87
CA PRO A 124 -18.00 -1.30 -6.52
C PRO A 124 -18.81 -2.47 -7.11
N PHE A 125 -18.15 -3.56 -7.49
CA PHE A 125 -18.81 -4.73 -8.06
C PHE A 125 -19.41 -5.68 -7.02
N ALA A 126 -19.21 -5.43 -5.72
CA ALA A 126 -19.89 -6.17 -4.67
C ALA A 126 -21.42 -6.01 -4.73
N THR A 127 -21.90 -4.95 -5.39
CA THR A 127 -23.33 -4.73 -5.66
C THR A 127 -23.99 -5.86 -6.47
N ILE A 128 -23.22 -6.61 -7.26
CA ILE A 128 -23.70 -7.82 -7.96
C ILE A 128 -24.20 -8.86 -6.93
N GLY A 129 -23.51 -8.96 -5.80
CA GLY A 129 -23.86 -9.87 -4.71
C GLY A 129 -25.20 -9.56 -4.04
N ASN A 130 -25.79 -8.39 -4.27
CA ASN A 130 -27.08 -8.05 -3.68
C ASN A 130 -28.23 -8.92 -4.20
N THR A 131 -28.17 -9.37 -5.44
CA THR A 131 -29.31 -10.07 -6.08
C THR A 131 -28.94 -11.38 -6.77
N LEU A 132 -27.65 -11.72 -6.83
CA LEU A 132 -27.18 -12.88 -7.59
C LEU A 132 -27.73 -14.23 -7.08
N PHE A 133 -27.88 -14.40 -5.76
CA PHE A 133 -28.27 -15.68 -5.16
C PHE A 133 -29.72 -15.74 -4.70
N SER A 134 -30.29 -14.61 -4.28
CA SER A 134 -31.66 -14.52 -3.78
C SER A 134 -32.18 -13.09 -3.85
N ASN A 135 -33.50 -12.91 -3.73
CA ASN A 135 -34.10 -11.59 -3.65
C ASN A 135 -34.02 -11.08 -2.20
N PRO A 136 -33.34 -9.94 -1.91
CA PRO A 136 -33.23 -9.39 -0.56
C PRO A 136 -34.57 -9.09 0.09
N SER A 137 -35.58 -8.75 -0.71
CA SER A 137 -36.90 -8.35 -0.23
C SER A 137 -37.87 -9.51 -0.06
N ASN A 138 -37.49 -10.74 -0.49
CA ASN A 138 -38.33 -11.93 -0.35
C ASN A 138 -37.57 -13.08 0.35
N PRO A 139 -37.77 -13.27 1.66
CA PRO A 139 -37.13 -14.33 2.44
C PRO A 139 -37.39 -15.76 1.93
N GLU A 140 -38.51 -16.01 1.25
CA GLU A 140 -38.81 -17.35 0.69
C GLU A 140 -37.79 -17.77 -0.37
N THR A 141 -37.15 -16.80 -1.02
CA THR A 141 -36.11 -17.04 -2.05
C THR A 141 -34.73 -17.33 -1.46
N TRP A 142 -34.57 -17.34 -0.12
CA TRP A 142 -33.27 -17.52 0.53
C TRP A 142 -32.86 -18.99 0.67
N ALA A 143 -33.75 -19.92 0.35
CA ALA A 143 -33.40 -21.33 0.22
C ALA A 143 -32.32 -21.52 -0.87
N PRO A 144 -31.36 -22.44 -0.70
CA PRO A 144 -31.22 -23.40 0.39
C PRO A 144 -30.45 -22.89 1.62
N PHE A 145 -29.75 -21.76 1.51
CA PHE A 145 -28.83 -21.28 2.56
C PHE A 145 -29.54 -20.59 3.73
N GLY A 146 -30.78 -20.17 3.56
CA GLY A 146 -31.53 -19.40 4.56
C GLY A 146 -30.94 -18.01 4.82
N LEU A 147 -30.12 -17.49 3.88
CA LEU A 147 -29.40 -16.24 4.02
C LEU A 147 -29.73 -15.28 2.87
N PRO A 148 -29.75 -13.95 3.12
CA PRO A 148 -29.78 -12.96 2.06
C PRO A 148 -28.59 -13.12 1.11
N SER A 149 -28.80 -12.84 -0.18
CA SER A 149 -27.78 -12.95 -1.23
C SER A 149 -26.45 -12.27 -0.86
N LEU A 150 -26.52 -11.10 -0.22
CA LEU A 150 -25.33 -10.35 0.18
C LEU A 150 -24.47 -11.13 1.18
N TRP A 151 -25.07 -11.86 2.13
CA TRP A 151 -24.31 -12.66 3.09
C TRP A 151 -23.61 -13.84 2.42
N VAL A 152 -24.31 -14.52 1.51
CA VAL A 152 -23.72 -15.61 0.72
C VAL A 152 -22.51 -15.08 -0.07
N TRP A 153 -22.66 -13.91 -0.71
CA TRP A 153 -21.57 -13.23 -1.41
C TRP A 153 -20.38 -12.90 -0.50
N GLN A 154 -20.63 -12.29 0.67
CA GLN A 154 -19.58 -11.93 1.63
C GLN A 154 -18.82 -13.18 2.13
N LEU A 155 -19.52 -14.27 2.43
CA LEU A 155 -18.88 -15.52 2.86
C LEU A 155 -18.05 -16.16 1.75
N LEU A 156 -18.54 -16.15 0.50
CA LEU A 156 -17.78 -16.63 -0.65
C LEU A 156 -16.49 -15.84 -0.86
N PHE A 157 -16.57 -14.50 -0.82
CA PHE A 157 -15.39 -13.65 -0.96
C PHE A 157 -14.49 -13.61 0.27
N LEU A 158 -15.00 -13.98 1.44
CA LEU A 158 -14.18 -14.26 2.62
C LEU A 158 -13.32 -15.50 2.40
N VAL A 159 -13.92 -16.61 1.94
CA VAL A 159 -13.18 -17.85 1.64
C VAL A 159 -12.16 -17.61 0.52
N TYR A 160 -12.56 -16.88 -0.53
CA TYR A 160 -11.63 -16.46 -1.57
C TYR A 160 -10.49 -15.59 -1.01
N GLY A 161 -10.80 -14.69 -0.08
CA GLY A 161 -9.82 -13.88 0.61
C GLY A 161 -8.80 -14.69 1.43
N ILE A 162 -9.28 -15.68 2.18
CA ILE A 162 -8.40 -16.62 2.90
C ILE A 162 -7.46 -17.33 1.92
N PHE A 163 -7.99 -17.78 0.77
CA PHE A 163 -7.18 -18.36 -0.30
C PHE A 163 -6.13 -17.37 -0.84
N VAL A 164 -6.50 -16.11 -1.12
CA VAL A 164 -5.57 -15.07 -1.59
C VAL A 164 -4.48 -14.83 -0.54
N MET A 165 -4.84 -14.73 0.74
CA MET A 165 -3.88 -14.54 1.84
C MET A 165 -2.93 -15.74 1.96
N TRP A 166 -3.44 -16.97 1.86
CA TRP A 166 -2.62 -18.17 1.80
C TRP A 166 -1.64 -18.14 0.61
N PHE A 167 -2.12 -17.76 -0.57
CA PHE A 167 -1.29 -17.65 -1.77
C PHE A 167 -0.19 -16.60 -1.59
N LEU A 168 -0.53 -15.40 -1.11
CA LEU A 168 0.45 -14.33 -0.88
C LEU A 168 1.46 -14.70 0.21
N ALA A 169 1.04 -15.33 1.31
CA ALA A 169 1.93 -15.71 2.38
C ALA A 169 2.89 -16.83 1.95
N PHE A 170 2.35 -17.94 1.44
CA PHE A 170 3.12 -19.17 1.23
C PHE A 170 3.64 -19.33 -0.20
N GLN A 171 2.83 -19.01 -1.22
CA GLN A 171 3.22 -19.17 -2.63
C GLN A 171 4.09 -18.02 -3.14
N MET A 172 3.82 -16.80 -2.68
CA MET A 172 4.67 -15.63 -2.94
C MET A 172 5.78 -15.46 -1.89
N GLY A 173 5.72 -16.20 -0.78
CA GLY A 173 6.76 -16.20 0.25
C GLY A 173 6.81 -14.92 1.08
N LEU A 174 5.77 -14.08 1.06
CA LEU A 174 5.75 -12.79 1.77
C LEU A 174 5.74 -12.95 3.29
N SER A 175 5.45 -14.14 3.82
CA SER A 175 5.52 -14.44 5.26
C SER A 175 6.80 -15.16 5.69
N LYS A 176 7.71 -15.47 4.75
CA LYS A 176 8.93 -16.21 5.09
C LYS A 176 9.90 -15.30 5.84
N PRO A 177 10.31 -15.65 7.07
CA PRO A 177 11.27 -14.86 7.80
C PRO A 177 12.63 -14.92 7.09
N VAL A 178 13.32 -13.78 7.04
CA VAL A 178 14.70 -13.75 6.58
C VAL A 178 15.61 -14.18 7.74
N LYS A 179 16.57 -15.06 7.46
CA LYS A 179 17.50 -15.58 8.48
C LYS A 179 18.38 -14.43 9.00
N PRO A 180 18.51 -14.23 10.33
CA PRO A 180 19.31 -13.14 10.90
C PRO A 180 20.77 -13.12 10.40
N GLU A 181 21.40 -14.29 10.32
CA GLU A 181 22.77 -14.47 9.83
C GLU A 181 22.96 -13.93 8.41
N GLU A 182 21.95 -14.13 7.54
CA GLU A 182 21.98 -13.65 6.16
C GLU A 182 21.86 -12.12 6.10
N VAL A 183 21.01 -11.55 6.96
CA VAL A 183 20.86 -10.09 7.10
C VAL A 183 22.17 -9.47 7.55
N GLU A 184 22.81 -10.05 8.56
CA GLU A 184 24.09 -9.57 9.09
C GLU A 184 25.19 -9.66 8.02
N ARG A 185 25.31 -10.79 7.32
CA ARG A 185 26.26 -10.96 6.22
C ARG A 185 26.08 -9.90 5.12
N ILE A 186 24.85 -9.69 4.64
CA ILE A 186 24.57 -8.70 3.59
C ILE A 186 24.82 -7.28 4.13
N HIS A 187 24.50 -7.02 5.40
CA HIS A 187 24.76 -5.73 6.04
C HIS A 187 26.25 -5.41 6.07
N HIS A 188 27.09 -6.37 6.50
CA HIS A 188 28.54 -6.21 6.44
C HIS A 188 29.02 -5.89 5.03
N GLN A 189 28.57 -6.64 4.02
CA GLN A 189 28.96 -6.39 2.62
C GLN A 189 28.59 -4.99 2.08
N HIS A 190 27.47 -4.42 2.54
CA HIS A 190 26.98 -3.14 2.01
C HIS A 190 27.45 -1.91 2.81
N PHE A 191 27.75 -2.08 4.10
CA PHE A 191 28.02 -0.97 5.02
C PHE A 191 29.39 -1.01 5.71
N ILE A 192 30.09 -2.16 5.71
CA ILE A 192 31.39 -2.34 6.34
C ILE A 192 32.40 -2.75 5.26
N ASP A 193 33.44 -1.94 5.07
CA ASP A 193 34.48 -2.18 4.07
C ASP A 193 35.26 -3.47 4.45
N PRO A 194 35.47 -4.44 3.54
CA PRO A 194 36.27 -5.64 3.83
C PRO A 194 37.68 -5.33 4.35
N THR A 195 38.17 -4.12 4.09
CA THR A 195 39.49 -3.64 4.52
C THR A 195 39.53 -3.19 5.99
N GLN A 196 38.40 -2.90 6.64
CA GLN A 196 38.34 -2.51 8.06
C GLN A 196 38.17 -3.68 9.03
N ALA A 197 37.83 -4.88 8.52
CA ALA A 197 37.74 -6.10 9.33
C ALA A 197 39.10 -6.80 9.53
N ALA A 198 40.17 -6.30 8.90
CA ALA A 198 41.50 -6.91 8.86
C ALA A 198 42.57 -6.12 9.65
N THR A 199 42.17 -5.24 10.56
CA THR A 199 43.09 -4.69 11.57
C THR A 199 42.99 -5.52 12.85
N PRO A 200 44.10 -6.15 13.30
CA PRO A 200 44.14 -6.99 14.50
C PRO A 200 43.87 -6.23 15.80
#